data_AF-A0A7V2EAD3-F1
#
_entry.id   AF-A0A7V2EAD3-F1
#
_cell.length_a   1.000
_cell.length_b   1.000
_cell.length_c   1.000
_cell.angle_alpha   90.00
_cell.angle_beta   90.00
_cell.angle_gamma   90.00
#
_symmetry.space_group_name_H-M   'P 1'
#
loop_
_entity.id
_entity.type
_entity.pdbx_description
1 polymer ?
#
loop_
_entity_poly.entity_id
_entity_poly.type
_entity_poly.pdbx_seq_one_letter_code
_entity_poly.pdbx_strand_id
1 'polypeptide(L)'
;MRPSWWKMRFAVFGYQNCYRSEQQCHRYAAHCHLRNRRNFLERRSPMQATQVLRQEHRVIEQGVAVLSELARRLRQGQPVDRSQVAAILDFLVHFADGCHHAKEEGSLFPRLERGGIPRSGGPIGVMLHEHEHGRQLISTMQQALANWDEESRRQEFWEAAEQYVTLLRQHIWKEDNVLFMLAERVLAPTDDEAICSEFARHENERMGPGRHEYYHRLHEELARALGVSSVATAEETAPITGTGCGCAHAEHYHHLAGQPSQHEKSNRS
;
A
#
# COMPACT_ATOMS: atom_id res chain seq x y z
N MET A 1 -27.09 0.80 40.21
CA MET A 1 -27.43 0.60 38.78
C MET A 1 -26.29 -0.18 38.11
N ARG A 2 -26.65 -1.15 37.26
CA ARG A 2 -25.82 -2.13 36.52
C ARG A 2 -25.01 -1.49 35.35
N PRO A 3 -24.10 -2.22 34.65
CA PRO A 3 -23.11 -3.21 35.12
C PRO A 3 -21.73 -3.17 34.40
N SER A 4 -20.79 -3.94 34.95
CA SER A 4 -19.42 -4.24 34.46
C SER A 4 -19.37 -5.37 33.43
N TRP A 5 -18.40 -5.36 32.50
CA TRP A 5 -18.10 -6.51 31.62
C TRP A 5 -16.60 -6.67 31.28
N TRP A 6 -15.73 -6.83 32.29
CA TRP A 6 -14.41 -7.44 32.08
C TRP A 6 -13.98 -8.17 33.37
N LYS A 7 -14.34 -9.44 33.49
CA LYS A 7 -13.63 -10.46 34.32
C LYS A 7 -14.26 -11.86 34.16
N MET A 8 -13.45 -12.76 33.58
CA MET A 8 -13.35 -14.22 33.79
C MET A 8 -14.60 -15.11 33.79
N ARG A 9 -14.59 -16.14 32.91
CA ARG A 9 -14.47 -17.56 33.31
C ARG A 9 -14.37 -18.51 32.11
N PHE A 10 -13.28 -19.28 32.09
CA PHE A 10 -13.23 -20.64 31.57
C PHE A 10 -14.15 -21.53 32.42
N ALA A 11 -14.97 -22.38 31.78
CA ALA A 11 -15.19 -23.79 32.14
C ALA A 11 -16.41 -24.40 31.41
N VAL A 12 -16.12 -25.46 30.63
CA VAL A 12 -16.82 -26.76 30.61
C VAL A 12 -18.21 -26.81 29.96
N PHE A 13 -18.24 -27.29 28.72
CA PHE A 13 -19.22 -28.29 28.28
C PHE A 13 -18.51 -29.64 28.25
N GLY A 14 -19.15 -30.63 28.88
CA GLY A 14 -18.51 -31.87 29.26
C GLY A 14 -18.26 -32.84 28.11
N TYR A 15 -17.15 -33.55 28.23
CA TYR A 15 -17.08 -34.97 27.89
C TYR A 15 -16.56 -35.70 29.13
N GLN A 16 -17.45 -36.47 29.74
CA GLN A 16 -17.11 -37.41 30.79
C GLN A 16 -16.29 -38.56 30.21
N ASN A 17 -15.19 -38.85 30.90
CA ASN A 17 -14.52 -40.15 31.05
C ASN A 17 -14.47 -41.10 29.84
N CYS A 18 -13.29 -41.22 29.26
CA CYS A 18 -12.82 -42.51 28.78
C CYS A 18 -11.38 -42.76 29.26
N TYR A 19 -11.25 -43.27 30.48
CA TYR A 19 -10.06 -44.03 30.87
C TYR A 19 -10.10 -45.38 30.15
N ARG A 20 -9.37 -45.51 29.04
CA ARG A 20 -9.04 -46.80 28.43
C ARG A 20 -7.60 -46.79 27.91
N SER A 21 -6.75 -47.52 28.62
CA SER A 21 -5.46 -48.14 28.27
C SER A 21 -4.65 -47.55 27.08
N GLU A 22 -3.40 -47.20 27.36
CA GLU A 22 -2.36 -46.69 26.44
C GLU A 22 -2.18 -47.48 25.12
N GLN A 23 -2.64 -48.73 25.04
CA GLN A 23 -2.50 -49.57 23.84
C GLN A 23 -3.45 -49.21 22.68
N GLN A 24 -4.48 -48.37 22.90
CA GLN A 24 -5.40 -47.97 21.83
C GLN A 24 -4.96 -46.71 21.04
N CYS A 25 -4.02 -45.91 21.58
CA CYS A 25 -3.46 -44.76 20.87
C CYS A 25 -2.51 -45.14 19.72
N HIS A 26 -1.96 -46.36 19.70
CA HIS A 26 -1.02 -46.79 18.66
C HIS A 26 -1.68 -47.29 17.37
N ARG A 27 -2.98 -47.64 17.38
CA ARG A 27 -3.68 -48.08 16.14
C ARG A 27 -4.32 -46.94 15.35
N TYR A 28 -4.64 -45.80 15.97
CA TYR A 28 -5.06 -44.59 15.23
C TYR A 28 -3.88 -43.79 14.66
N ALA A 29 -2.69 -43.89 15.26
CA ALA A 29 -1.47 -43.29 14.71
C ALA A 29 -0.98 -43.98 13.42
N ALA A 30 -1.28 -45.27 13.22
CA ALA A 30 -0.80 -46.03 12.07
C ALA A 30 -1.65 -45.87 10.79
N HIS A 31 -2.85 -45.29 10.86
CA HIS A 31 -3.72 -45.09 9.68
C HIS A 31 -3.74 -43.65 9.15
N CYS A 32 -3.20 -42.69 9.89
CA CYS A 32 -3.05 -41.30 9.45
C CYS A 32 -1.61 -40.96 9.01
N HIS A 33 -0.81 -41.97 8.67
CA HIS A 33 0.63 -41.79 8.37
C HIS A 33 1.05 -42.02 6.91
N LEU A 34 0.13 -42.26 5.97
CA LEU A 34 0.50 -42.46 4.55
C LEU A 34 -0.46 -41.80 3.55
N ARG A 35 -0.82 -40.53 3.76
CA ARG A 35 -1.23 -39.62 2.67
C ARG A 35 -1.00 -38.16 3.08
N ASN A 36 -0.14 -37.48 2.33
CA ASN A 36 0.16 -36.03 2.38
C ASN A 36 1.04 -35.47 3.51
N ARG A 37 2.13 -36.17 3.85
CA ARG A 37 3.26 -35.59 4.60
C ARG A 37 4.27 -34.82 3.72
N ARG A 38 3.82 -34.20 2.61
CA ARG A 38 4.68 -33.44 1.68
C ARG A 38 4.34 -31.96 1.45
N ASN A 39 3.19 -31.45 1.89
CA ASN A 39 2.78 -30.06 1.56
C ASN A 39 2.48 -29.20 2.79
N PHE A 40 3.38 -29.17 3.78
CA PHE A 40 3.20 -28.23 4.91
C PHE A 40 4.09 -26.98 4.83
N LEU A 41 5.14 -26.96 4.01
CA LEU A 41 6.07 -25.83 3.92
C LEU A 41 6.77 -25.74 2.55
N GLU A 42 6.09 -25.99 1.44
CA GLU A 42 6.60 -25.48 0.16
C GLU A 42 6.26 -23.99 0.15
N ARG A 43 7.22 -23.14 0.53
CA ARG A 43 7.10 -21.69 0.38
C ARG A 43 6.89 -21.42 -1.10
N ARG A 44 5.63 -21.22 -1.52
CA ARG A 44 5.34 -20.69 -2.85
C ARG A 44 6.13 -19.39 -3.00
N SER A 45 6.73 -19.19 -4.17
CA SER A 45 7.42 -17.94 -4.46
C SER A 45 6.42 -16.79 -4.33
N PRO A 46 6.85 -15.62 -3.81
CA PRO A 46 5.97 -14.46 -3.70
C PRO A 46 5.40 -14.09 -5.06
N MET A 47 4.11 -13.72 -5.06
CA MET A 47 3.39 -13.29 -6.26
C MET A 47 3.98 -11.96 -6.76
N GLN A 48 4.05 -11.78 -8.07
CA GLN A 48 4.48 -10.52 -8.66
C GLN A 48 3.53 -9.38 -8.28
N ALA A 49 2.21 -9.64 -8.24
CA ALA A 49 1.23 -8.64 -7.83
C ALA A 49 1.45 -8.13 -6.41
N THR A 50 1.70 -9.01 -5.44
CA THR A 50 1.96 -8.59 -4.05
C THR A 50 3.30 -7.89 -3.91
N GLN A 51 4.30 -8.24 -4.73
CA GLN A 51 5.56 -7.52 -4.77
C GLN A 51 5.41 -6.08 -5.30
N VAL A 52 4.59 -5.87 -6.34
CA VAL A 52 4.29 -4.53 -6.85
C VAL A 52 3.65 -3.66 -5.76
N LEU A 53 2.60 -4.15 -5.10
CA LEU A 53 1.93 -3.40 -4.03
C LEU A 53 2.88 -3.09 -2.85
N ARG A 54 3.76 -4.04 -2.49
CA ARG A 54 4.80 -3.82 -1.47
C ARG A 54 5.80 -2.74 -1.86
N GLN A 55 6.15 -2.62 -3.14
CA GLN A 55 7.04 -1.56 -3.60
C GLN A 55 6.34 -0.21 -3.53
N GLU A 56 5.07 -0.15 -3.92
CA GLU A 56 4.23 1.04 -3.78
C GLU A 56 4.07 1.47 -2.32
N HIS A 57 3.93 0.51 -1.38
CA HIS A 57 3.94 0.79 0.06
C HIS A 57 5.18 1.56 0.51
N ARG A 58 6.37 1.25 -0.03
CA ARG A 58 7.59 1.99 0.34
C ARG A 58 7.52 3.46 -0.08
N VAL A 59 6.88 3.75 -1.21
CA VAL A 59 6.64 5.12 -1.68
C VAL A 59 5.62 5.81 -0.78
N ILE A 60 4.52 5.12 -0.45
CA ILE A 60 3.47 5.63 0.43
C ILE A 60 4.02 5.93 1.83
N GLU A 61 4.88 5.07 2.38
CA GLU A 61 5.55 5.27 3.66
C GLU A 61 6.41 6.55 3.68
N GLN A 62 7.08 6.89 2.58
CA GLN A 62 7.82 8.15 2.46
C GLN A 62 6.87 9.36 2.47
N GLY A 63 5.78 9.31 1.71
CA GLY A 63 4.74 10.34 1.74
C GLY A 63 4.12 10.52 3.14
N VAL A 64 3.83 9.42 3.83
CA VAL A 64 3.34 9.42 5.21
C VAL A 64 4.35 10.03 6.18
N ALA A 65 5.65 9.81 5.99
CA ALA A 65 6.68 10.44 6.81
C ALA A 65 6.72 11.96 6.61
N VAL A 66 6.59 12.43 5.37
CA VAL A 66 6.46 13.86 5.04
C VAL A 66 5.21 14.47 5.69
N LEU A 67 4.04 13.81 5.55
CA LEU A 67 2.80 14.26 6.17
C LEU A 67 2.93 14.35 7.70
N SER A 68 3.55 13.35 8.32
CA SER A 68 3.80 13.30 9.76
C SER A 68 4.64 14.49 10.24
N GLU A 69 5.65 14.89 9.46
CA GLU A 69 6.50 16.04 9.79
C GLU A 69 5.74 17.37 9.61
N LEU A 70 4.96 17.50 8.53
CA LEU A 70 4.11 18.68 8.31
C LEU A 70 3.11 18.87 9.47
N ALA A 71 2.44 17.79 9.88
CA ALA A 71 1.51 17.80 11.02
C ALA A 71 2.23 18.19 12.33
N ARG A 72 3.42 17.63 12.57
CA ARG A 72 4.24 17.94 13.76
C ARG A 72 4.61 19.42 13.82
N ARG A 73 5.04 20.01 12.69
CA ARG A 73 5.39 21.44 12.60
C ARG A 73 4.19 22.34 12.87
N LEU A 74 3.06 22.06 12.25
CA LEU A 74 1.82 22.80 12.47
C LEU A 74 1.38 22.76 13.92
N ARG A 75 1.38 21.57 14.54
CA ARG A 75 1.05 21.41 15.97
C ARG A 75 1.97 22.22 16.89
N GLN A 76 3.21 22.47 16.48
CA GLN A 76 4.19 23.27 17.23
C GLN A 76 4.13 24.77 16.88
N GLY A 77 3.19 25.21 16.05
CA GLY A 77 3.10 26.59 15.59
C GLY A 77 4.25 27.00 14.67
N GLN A 78 4.95 26.04 14.07
CA GLN A 78 6.01 26.32 13.11
C GLN A 78 5.42 26.63 11.74
N PRO A 79 6.04 27.55 10.96
CA PRO A 79 5.58 27.85 9.62
C PRO A 79 5.70 26.63 8.72
N VAL A 80 4.65 26.37 7.93
CA VAL A 80 4.60 25.32 6.91
C VAL A 80 4.15 25.95 5.61
N ASP A 81 4.85 25.62 4.53
CA ASP A 81 4.51 26.09 3.19
C ASP A 81 3.23 25.38 2.70
N ARG A 82 2.20 26.17 2.39
CA ARG A 82 0.93 25.69 1.88
C ARG A 82 1.09 24.86 0.60
N SER A 83 2.08 25.17 -0.24
CA SER A 83 2.36 24.42 -1.47
C SER A 83 2.86 23.00 -1.17
N GLN A 84 3.65 22.81 -0.11
CA GLN A 84 4.09 21.48 0.35
C GLN A 84 2.91 20.65 0.85
N VAL A 85 1.98 21.28 1.56
CA VAL A 85 0.73 20.65 2.02
C VAL A 85 -0.15 20.24 0.84
N ALA A 86 -0.30 21.12 -0.15
CA ALA A 86 -1.05 20.80 -1.38
C ALA A 86 -0.42 19.64 -2.14
N ALA A 87 0.91 19.64 -2.28
CA ALA A 87 1.64 18.59 -2.97
C ALA A 87 1.52 17.21 -2.29
N ILE A 88 1.59 17.15 -0.96
CA ILE A 88 1.41 15.87 -0.26
C ILE A 88 -0.03 15.36 -0.37
N LEU A 89 -1.04 16.25 -0.33
CA LEU A 89 -2.43 15.83 -0.52
C LEU A 89 -2.69 15.33 -1.94
N ASP A 90 -2.11 15.95 -2.96
CA ASP A 90 -2.17 15.47 -4.34
C ASP A 90 -1.66 14.03 -4.47
N PHE A 91 -0.51 13.74 -3.83
CA PHE A 91 0.04 12.38 -3.77
C PHE A 91 -0.92 11.39 -3.11
N LEU A 92 -1.46 11.72 -1.93
CA LEU A 92 -2.35 10.80 -1.22
C LEU A 92 -3.63 10.49 -2.02
N VAL A 93 -4.17 11.49 -2.71
CA VAL A 93 -5.37 11.34 -3.54
C VAL A 93 -5.09 10.51 -4.78
N HIS A 94 -4.01 10.81 -5.51
CA HIS A 94 -3.81 10.24 -6.83
C HIS A 94 -2.97 8.96 -6.84
N PHE A 95 -1.98 8.87 -5.95
CA PHE A 95 -1.13 7.70 -5.84
C PHE A 95 -1.68 6.70 -4.82
N ALA A 96 -1.74 7.08 -3.54
CA ALA A 96 -2.10 6.14 -2.47
C ALA A 96 -3.53 5.60 -2.64
N ASP A 97 -4.53 6.48 -2.83
CA ASP A 97 -5.91 6.03 -3.05
C ASP A 97 -6.21 5.77 -4.54
N GLY A 98 -5.98 6.75 -5.40
CA GLY A 98 -6.38 6.72 -6.80
C GLY A 98 -5.71 5.62 -7.65
N CYS A 99 -4.50 5.19 -7.28
CA CYS A 99 -3.74 4.14 -7.95
C CYS A 99 -3.65 2.87 -7.11
N HIS A 100 -3.04 2.94 -5.93
CA HIS A 100 -2.71 1.77 -5.13
C HIS A 100 -3.97 1.09 -4.54
N HIS A 101 -4.79 1.77 -3.73
CA HIS A 101 -6.04 1.18 -3.25
C HIS A 101 -6.98 0.79 -4.41
N ALA A 102 -6.94 1.52 -5.53
CA ALA A 102 -7.74 1.17 -6.71
C ALA A 102 -7.33 -0.16 -7.36
N LYS A 103 -6.03 -0.47 -7.40
CA LYS A 103 -5.52 -1.78 -7.82
C LYS A 103 -6.04 -2.88 -6.90
N GLU A 104 -6.06 -2.62 -5.59
CA GLU A 104 -6.52 -3.59 -4.60
C GLU A 104 -8.02 -3.84 -4.69
N GLU A 105 -8.82 -2.79 -4.62
CA GLU A 105 -10.29 -2.85 -4.68
C GLU A 105 -10.81 -3.36 -6.02
N GLY A 106 -10.12 -3.00 -7.11
CA GLY A 106 -10.51 -3.33 -8.49
C GLY A 106 -10.05 -4.71 -8.96
N SER A 107 -8.90 -5.19 -8.49
CA SER A 107 -8.26 -6.39 -9.03
C SER A 107 -7.93 -7.45 -7.97
N LEU A 108 -7.25 -7.09 -6.88
CA LEU A 108 -6.80 -8.07 -5.90
C LEU A 108 -7.94 -8.61 -5.03
N PHE A 109 -8.71 -7.74 -4.38
CA PHE A 109 -9.77 -8.13 -3.45
C PHE A 109 -10.87 -8.98 -4.11
N PRO A 110 -11.34 -8.69 -5.34
CA PRO A 110 -12.30 -9.55 -6.02
C PRO A 110 -11.78 -10.98 -6.27
N ARG A 111 -10.46 -11.15 -6.47
CA ARG A 111 -9.85 -12.48 -6.62
C ARG A 111 -9.74 -13.21 -5.29
N LEU A 112 -9.38 -12.51 -4.23
CA LEU A 112 -9.38 -13.07 -2.87
C LEU A 112 -10.78 -13.51 -2.45
N GLU A 113 -11.80 -12.74 -2.82
CA GLU A 113 -13.20 -13.09 -2.59
C GLU A 113 -13.59 -14.37 -3.34
N ARG A 114 -13.24 -14.48 -4.63
CA ARG A 114 -13.41 -15.71 -5.42
C ARG A 114 -12.61 -16.90 -4.84
N GLY A 115 -11.47 -16.62 -4.23
CA GLY A 115 -10.63 -17.59 -3.50
C GLY A 115 -11.18 -18.02 -2.14
N GLY A 116 -12.35 -17.50 -1.74
CA GLY A 116 -13.06 -17.90 -0.52
C GLY A 116 -12.80 -17.03 0.71
N ILE A 117 -12.12 -15.89 0.57
CA ILE A 117 -11.96 -14.91 1.65
C ILE A 117 -13.19 -14.00 1.68
N PRO A 118 -14.01 -13.99 2.75
CA PRO A 118 -15.21 -13.17 2.78
C PRO A 118 -14.93 -11.68 2.62
N ARG A 119 -15.74 -11.00 1.79
CA ARG A 119 -15.68 -9.54 1.60
C ARG A 119 -15.98 -8.76 2.87
N SER A 120 -16.82 -9.29 3.75
CA SER A 120 -17.19 -8.67 5.03
C SER A 120 -16.86 -9.59 6.21
N GLY A 121 -16.57 -8.98 7.37
CA GLY A 121 -16.25 -9.72 8.60
C GLY A 121 -14.88 -10.41 8.61
N GLY A 122 -14.05 -10.17 7.60
CA GLY A 122 -12.69 -10.71 7.45
C GLY A 122 -11.68 -9.67 6.99
N PRO A 123 -10.45 -10.09 6.60
CA PRO A 123 -9.36 -9.18 6.24
C PRO A 123 -9.73 -8.16 5.14
N ILE A 124 -10.43 -8.59 4.07
CA ILE A 124 -10.89 -7.69 3.00
C ILE A 124 -11.82 -6.61 3.55
N GLY A 125 -12.75 -6.99 4.42
CA GLY A 125 -13.71 -6.04 5.01
C GLY A 125 -13.03 -5.00 5.90
N VAL A 126 -11.95 -5.38 6.59
CA VAL A 126 -11.14 -4.42 7.36
C VAL A 126 -10.43 -3.45 6.42
N MET A 127 -9.79 -3.91 5.34
CA MET A 127 -9.09 -3.02 4.40
C MET A 127 -10.05 -2.04 3.73
N LEU A 128 -11.20 -2.52 3.24
CA LEU A 128 -12.23 -1.65 2.63
C LEU A 128 -12.74 -0.58 3.59
N HIS A 129 -12.93 -0.93 4.87
CA HIS A 129 -13.34 0.04 5.88
C HIS A 129 -12.25 1.10 6.11
N GLU A 130 -10.98 0.69 6.13
CA GLU A 130 -9.86 1.59 6.34
C GLU A 130 -9.57 2.48 5.13
N HIS A 131 -9.74 1.98 3.90
CA HIS A 131 -9.68 2.83 2.71
C HIS A 131 -10.71 3.95 2.79
N GLU A 132 -11.94 3.61 3.18
CA GLU A 132 -13.02 4.59 3.32
C GLU A 132 -12.74 5.61 4.43
N HIS A 133 -12.23 5.17 5.58
CA HIS A 133 -11.79 6.08 6.64
C HIS A 133 -10.62 6.97 6.16
N GLY A 134 -9.66 6.40 5.43
CA GLY A 134 -8.56 7.13 4.83
C GLY A 134 -9.04 8.25 3.90
N ARG A 135 -10.02 7.95 3.02
CA ARG A 135 -10.66 8.92 2.13
C ARG A 135 -11.35 10.05 2.90
N GLN A 136 -12.03 9.74 4.00
CA GLN A 136 -12.66 10.74 4.86
C GLN A 136 -11.63 11.69 5.48
N LEU A 137 -10.52 11.16 6.00
CA LEU A 137 -9.44 11.97 6.57
C LEU A 137 -8.76 12.85 5.51
N ILE A 138 -8.53 12.32 4.30
CA ILE A 138 -8.02 13.11 3.16
C ILE A 138 -8.99 14.26 2.84
N SER A 139 -10.29 13.99 2.78
CA SER A 139 -11.30 15.02 2.54
C SER A 139 -11.27 16.11 3.61
N THR A 140 -11.16 15.75 4.90
CA THR A 140 -11.01 16.73 5.99
C THR A 140 -9.77 17.60 5.80
N MET A 141 -8.62 16.99 5.48
CA MET A 141 -7.39 17.76 5.22
C MET A 141 -7.51 18.70 4.01
N GLN A 142 -8.20 18.27 2.94
CA GLN A 142 -8.45 19.13 1.77
C GLN A 142 -9.36 20.32 2.10
N GLN A 143 -10.41 20.10 2.89
CA GLN A 143 -11.31 21.16 3.35
C GLN A 143 -10.58 22.18 4.23
N ALA A 144 -9.71 21.70 5.12
CA ALA A 144 -8.85 22.56 5.92
C ALA A 144 -7.88 23.40 5.06
N LEU A 145 -7.29 22.81 4.01
CA LEU A 145 -6.39 23.51 3.09
C LEU A 145 -7.07 24.64 2.30
N ALA A 146 -8.38 24.54 2.08
CA ALA A 146 -9.15 25.57 1.37
C ALA A 146 -9.19 26.90 2.12
N ASN A 147 -9.14 26.88 3.46
CA ASN A 147 -9.20 28.06 4.34
C ASN A 147 -7.96 28.14 5.24
N TRP A 148 -6.77 27.95 4.65
CA TRP A 148 -5.50 27.74 5.38
C TRP A 148 -5.07 28.87 6.32
N ASP A 149 -5.54 30.10 6.09
CA ASP A 149 -5.15 31.28 6.88
C ASP A 149 -5.74 31.25 8.30
N GLU A 150 -6.82 30.52 8.52
CA GLU A 150 -7.45 30.32 9.83
C GLU A 150 -6.67 29.31 10.69
N GLU A 151 -6.31 29.69 11.92
CA GLU A 151 -5.61 28.79 12.86
C GLU A 151 -6.41 27.51 13.16
N SER A 152 -7.73 27.64 13.32
CA SER A 152 -8.63 26.50 13.51
C SER A 152 -8.59 25.50 12.36
N ARG A 153 -8.33 25.96 11.14
CA ARG A 153 -8.22 25.09 9.95
C ARG A 153 -6.88 24.40 9.89
N ARG A 154 -5.79 25.10 10.23
CA ARG A 154 -4.49 24.44 10.42
C ARG A 154 -4.54 23.40 11.53
N GLN A 155 -5.33 23.64 12.58
CA GLN A 155 -5.57 22.67 13.63
C GLN A 155 -6.30 21.42 13.13
N GLU A 156 -7.43 21.61 12.47
CA GLU A 156 -8.22 20.53 11.84
C GLU A 156 -7.35 19.69 10.89
N PHE A 157 -6.48 20.35 10.11
CA PHE A 157 -5.54 19.65 9.23
C PHE A 157 -4.59 18.73 10.01
N TRP A 158 -3.86 19.23 11.01
CA TRP A 158 -2.84 18.40 11.65
C TRP A 158 -3.45 17.28 12.49
N GLU A 159 -4.64 17.47 13.05
CA GLU A 159 -5.38 16.42 13.76
C GLU A 159 -5.83 15.30 12.81
N ALA A 160 -6.35 15.64 11.62
CA ALA A 160 -6.70 14.65 10.61
C ALA A 160 -5.46 13.95 10.03
N ALA A 161 -4.36 14.69 9.84
CA ALA A 161 -3.10 14.15 9.37
C ALA A 161 -2.49 13.12 10.34
N GLU A 162 -2.47 13.40 11.65
CA GLU A 162 -1.97 12.45 12.65
C GLU A 162 -2.80 11.15 12.69
N GLN A 163 -4.12 11.26 12.54
CA GLN A 163 -5.01 10.10 12.42
C GLN A 163 -4.72 9.30 11.15
N TYR A 164 -4.58 9.96 10.00
CA TYR A 164 -4.27 9.32 8.72
C TYR A 164 -2.92 8.61 8.75
N VAL A 165 -1.88 9.25 9.29
CA VAL A 165 -0.55 8.66 9.46
C VAL A 165 -0.61 7.38 10.30
N THR A 166 -1.38 7.40 11.39
CA THR A 166 -1.55 6.23 12.26
C THR A 166 -2.30 5.11 11.54
N LEU A 167 -3.40 5.45 10.87
CA LEU A 167 -4.21 4.53 10.09
C LEU A 167 -3.36 3.84 9.02
N LEU A 168 -2.66 4.61 8.18
CA LEU A 168 -1.98 4.06 7.01
C LEU A 168 -0.77 3.19 7.37
N ARG A 169 -0.05 3.52 8.46
CA ARG A 169 1.03 2.65 8.98
C ARG A 169 0.50 1.28 9.43
N GLN A 170 -0.64 1.27 10.14
CA GLN A 170 -1.26 0.02 10.58
C GLN A 170 -1.87 -0.76 9.42
N HIS A 171 -2.44 -0.04 8.46
CA HIS A 171 -3.01 -0.57 7.23
C HIS A 171 -1.96 -1.33 6.41
N ILE A 172 -0.89 -0.64 6.00
CA ILE A 172 0.24 -1.21 5.24
C ILE A 172 0.81 -2.44 5.96
N TRP A 173 0.99 -2.36 7.28
CA TRP A 173 1.50 -3.51 8.04
C TRP A 173 0.58 -4.73 7.93
N LYS A 174 -0.74 -4.55 8.02
CA LYS A 174 -1.71 -5.65 7.90
C LYS A 174 -1.72 -6.24 6.51
N GLU A 175 -1.63 -5.41 5.48
CA GLU A 175 -1.56 -5.93 4.12
C GLU A 175 -0.29 -6.72 3.89
N ASP A 176 0.84 -6.11 4.25
CA ASP A 176 2.15 -6.71 4.08
C ASP A 176 2.32 -8.02 4.84
N ASN A 177 1.83 -8.09 6.07
CA ASN A 177 2.16 -9.21 6.96
C ASN A 177 1.00 -10.22 7.10
N VAL A 178 -0.20 -9.87 6.65
CA VAL A 178 -1.39 -10.72 6.78
C VAL A 178 -2.05 -10.94 5.43
N LEU A 179 -2.53 -9.89 4.76
CA LEU A 179 -3.37 -10.04 3.57
C LEU A 179 -2.59 -10.62 2.39
N PHE A 180 -1.40 -10.11 2.11
CA PHE A 180 -0.58 -10.60 0.98
C PHE A 180 -0.09 -12.03 1.22
N MET A 181 0.21 -12.39 2.47
CA MET A 181 0.52 -13.77 2.85
C MET A 181 -0.68 -14.72 2.65
N LEU A 182 -1.91 -14.23 2.82
CA LEU A 182 -3.11 -14.98 2.49
C LEU A 182 -3.31 -15.07 0.98
N ALA A 183 -3.09 -13.99 0.24
CA ALA A 183 -3.18 -13.95 -1.22
C ALA A 183 -2.29 -15.01 -1.87
N GLU A 184 -1.01 -15.07 -1.47
CA GLU A 184 -0.02 -16.03 -1.97
C GLU A 184 -0.37 -17.50 -1.68
N ARG A 185 -1.24 -17.75 -0.68
CA ARG A 185 -1.72 -19.08 -0.34
C ARG A 185 -2.97 -19.49 -1.13
N VAL A 186 -3.89 -18.55 -1.36
CA VAL A 186 -5.21 -18.87 -1.92
C VAL A 186 -5.29 -18.70 -3.43
N LEU A 187 -4.47 -17.81 -4.01
CA LEU A 187 -4.50 -17.52 -5.44
C LEU A 187 -3.65 -18.49 -6.25
N ALA A 188 -4.07 -18.73 -7.50
CA ALA A 188 -3.32 -19.54 -8.45
C ALA A 188 -2.29 -18.66 -9.20
N PRO A 189 -1.22 -19.25 -9.77
CA PRO A 189 -0.28 -18.49 -10.60
C PRO A 189 -0.95 -17.75 -11.78
N THR A 190 -2.00 -18.31 -12.36
CA THR A 190 -2.78 -17.65 -13.42
C THR A 190 -3.54 -16.42 -12.95
N ASP A 191 -3.90 -16.35 -11.66
CA ASP A 191 -4.49 -15.14 -11.09
C ASP A 191 -3.43 -14.03 -10.99
N ASP A 192 -2.18 -14.37 -10.65
CA ASP A 192 -1.07 -13.42 -10.52
C ASP A 192 -0.81 -12.66 -11.84
N GLU A 193 -0.67 -13.39 -12.95
CA GLU A 193 -0.48 -12.82 -14.28
C GLU A 193 -1.64 -11.88 -14.68
N ALA A 194 -2.88 -12.31 -14.41
CA ALA A 194 -4.06 -11.51 -14.70
C ALA A 194 -4.14 -10.25 -13.83
N ILE A 195 -3.79 -10.34 -12.54
CA ILE A 195 -3.71 -9.16 -11.65
C ILE A 195 -2.66 -8.19 -12.17
N CYS A 196 -1.46 -8.67 -12.49
CA CYS A 196 -0.37 -7.80 -12.95
C CYS A 196 -0.75 -7.05 -14.23
N SER A 197 -1.41 -7.73 -15.19
CA SER A 197 -1.92 -7.10 -16.41
C SER A 197 -2.95 -6.01 -16.10
N GLU A 198 -3.86 -6.27 -15.17
CA GLU A 198 -4.85 -5.27 -14.75
C GLU A 198 -4.21 -4.10 -13.99
N PHE A 199 -3.20 -4.34 -13.15
CA PHE A 199 -2.46 -3.28 -12.46
C PHE A 199 -1.81 -2.34 -13.47
N ALA A 200 -1.13 -2.88 -14.49
CA ALA A 200 -0.53 -2.08 -15.55
C ALA A 200 -1.58 -1.26 -16.32
N ARG A 201 -2.76 -1.84 -16.58
CA ARG A 201 -3.88 -1.11 -17.19
C ARG A 201 -4.40 0.01 -16.29
N HIS A 202 -4.62 -0.27 -15.00
CA HIS A 202 -5.08 0.72 -14.02
C HIS A 202 -4.11 1.89 -13.90
N GLU A 203 -2.80 1.60 -13.88
CA GLU A 203 -1.77 2.63 -13.82
C GLU A 203 -1.76 3.48 -15.10
N ASN A 204 -1.79 2.86 -16.28
CA ASN A 204 -1.83 3.61 -17.54
C ASN A 204 -3.09 4.49 -17.67
N GLU A 205 -4.27 3.97 -17.29
CA GLU A 205 -5.54 4.69 -17.41
C GLU A 205 -5.69 5.81 -16.37
N ARG A 206 -5.24 5.58 -15.14
CA ARG A 206 -5.46 6.52 -14.03
C ARG A 206 -4.30 7.45 -13.82
N MET A 207 -3.06 6.97 -13.92
CA MET A 207 -1.87 7.76 -13.66
C MET A 207 -1.33 8.38 -14.94
N GLY A 208 -1.36 7.69 -16.06
CA GLY A 208 -0.66 8.15 -17.27
C GLY A 208 0.87 8.09 -17.10
N PRO A 209 1.62 8.25 -18.20
CA PRO A 209 3.05 8.00 -18.22
C PRO A 209 3.84 8.98 -17.33
N GLY A 210 4.80 8.47 -16.56
CA GLY A 210 5.76 9.27 -15.78
C GLY A 210 5.29 9.76 -14.41
N ARG A 211 4.03 9.48 -14.02
CA ARG A 211 3.50 9.93 -12.72
C ARG A 211 4.07 9.17 -11.52
N HIS A 212 4.45 7.91 -11.69
CA HIS A 212 5.13 7.14 -10.65
C HIS A 212 6.48 7.81 -10.29
N GLU A 213 7.31 8.08 -11.30
CA GLU A 213 8.61 8.73 -11.16
C GLU A 213 8.50 10.18 -10.70
N TYR A 214 7.39 10.86 -11.03
CA TYR A 214 7.09 12.18 -10.49
C TYR A 214 6.90 12.15 -8.97
N TYR A 215 6.08 11.22 -8.44
CA TYR A 215 5.81 11.17 -7.00
C TYR A 215 7.04 10.74 -6.18
N HIS A 216 7.87 9.83 -6.70
CA HIS A 216 9.17 9.53 -6.07
C HIS A 216 10.03 10.78 -5.90
N ARG A 217 10.22 11.55 -6.98
CA ARG A 217 11.01 12.80 -6.93
C ARG A 217 10.40 13.84 -5.99
N LEU A 218 9.06 13.98 -6.01
CA LEU A 218 8.34 14.88 -5.13
C LEU A 218 8.63 14.57 -3.65
N HIS A 219 8.63 13.29 -3.26
CA HIS A 219 8.92 12.90 -1.88
C HIS A 219 10.35 13.20 -1.47
N GLU A 220 11.33 12.93 -2.33
CA GLU A 220 12.72 13.24 -2.04
C GLU A 220 12.94 14.75 -1.85
N GLU A 221 12.31 15.57 -2.70
CA GLU A 221 12.37 17.03 -2.61
C GLU A 221 11.72 17.54 -1.32
N LEU A 222 10.51 17.07 -1.00
CA LEU A 222 9.80 17.44 0.23
C LEU A 222 10.53 16.97 1.48
N ALA A 223 11.02 15.73 1.50
CA ALA A 223 11.77 15.17 2.62
C ALA A 223 13.05 15.97 2.88
N ARG A 224 13.79 16.33 1.81
CA ARG A 224 14.99 17.17 1.90
C ARG A 224 14.65 18.56 2.43
N ALA A 225 13.59 19.20 1.91
CA ALA A 225 13.15 20.52 2.36
C ALA A 225 12.71 20.53 3.83
N LEU A 226 12.16 19.42 4.32
CA LEU A 226 11.66 19.26 5.68
C LEU A 226 12.67 18.64 6.65
N GLY A 227 13.87 18.26 6.18
CA GLY A 227 14.88 17.58 7.01
C GLY A 227 14.44 16.20 7.51
N VAL A 228 13.51 15.56 6.82
CA VAL A 228 13.07 14.19 7.11
C VAL A 228 14.13 13.25 6.54
N SER A 229 14.76 12.44 7.40
CA SER A 229 15.63 11.36 6.91
C SER A 229 14.77 10.38 6.13
N SER A 230 15.19 10.02 4.91
CA SER A 230 14.51 8.99 4.12
C SER A 230 14.28 7.77 5.00
N VAL A 231 13.04 7.29 5.08
CA VAL A 231 12.75 5.99 5.72
C VAL A 231 13.66 5.00 5.02
N ALA A 232 14.64 4.44 5.74
CA ALA A 232 15.66 3.58 5.17
C ALA A 232 14.95 2.46 4.41
N THR A 233 15.05 2.49 3.08
CA THR A 233 14.63 1.38 2.23
C THR A 233 15.56 0.22 2.56
N ALA A 234 15.04 -0.76 3.28
CA ALA A 234 15.72 -2.04 3.38
C ALA A 234 15.77 -2.66 1.98
N GLU A 235 17.00 -2.88 1.51
CA GLU A 235 17.39 -3.65 0.33
C GLU A 235 17.12 -3.03 -1.06
N GLU A 236 18.10 -2.25 -1.51
CA GLU A 236 18.52 -2.23 -2.91
C GLU A 236 18.90 -3.66 -3.33
N THR A 237 17.94 -4.40 -3.91
CA THR A 237 18.24 -5.68 -4.56
C THR A 237 18.61 -5.45 -6.02
N ALA A 238 19.74 -6.07 -6.39
CA ALA A 238 20.45 -5.98 -7.66
C ALA A 238 19.56 -6.11 -8.93
N PRO A 239 20.02 -5.55 -10.08
CA PRO A 239 19.29 -5.66 -11.33
C PRO A 239 19.13 -7.12 -11.75
N ILE A 240 17.88 -7.53 -11.98
CA ILE A 240 17.57 -8.81 -12.61
C ILE A 240 17.99 -8.70 -14.08
N THR A 241 19.25 -9.00 -14.39
CA THR A 241 19.68 -9.30 -15.76
C THR A 241 19.15 -10.67 -16.15
N GLY A 242 17.85 -10.76 -16.37
CA GLY A 242 17.18 -11.91 -16.96
C GLY A 242 17.21 -11.77 -18.47
N THR A 243 18.22 -12.36 -19.08
CA THR A 243 18.30 -12.53 -20.54
C THR A 243 17.16 -13.45 -20.99
N GLY A 244 16.28 -12.97 -21.86
CA GLY A 244 15.54 -13.81 -22.81
C GLY A 244 14.02 -13.77 -22.74
N CYS A 245 13.41 -12.80 -23.44
CA CYS A 245 12.46 -13.10 -24.51
C CYS A 245 12.29 -11.83 -25.36
N GLY A 246 12.76 -11.90 -26.60
CA GLY A 246 12.79 -10.76 -27.51
C GLY A 246 11.42 -10.47 -28.10
N CYS A 247 11.01 -9.21 -28.03
CA CYS A 247 10.19 -8.55 -29.03
C CYS A 247 10.79 -7.15 -29.22
N ALA A 248 11.60 -7.01 -30.26
CA ALA A 248 11.99 -5.71 -30.78
C ALA A 248 10.73 -4.94 -31.19
N HIS A 249 10.69 -3.63 -30.91
CA HIS A 249 10.51 -2.59 -31.93
C HIS A 249 10.68 -1.18 -31.34
N ALA A 250 11.48 -0.39 -32.08
CA ALA A 250 11.47 1.06 -32.21
C ALA A 250 12.00 1.92 -31.05
N GLU A 251 13.33 2.05 -31.05
CA GLU A 251 14.05 3.27 -30.71
C GLU A 251 13.53 4.45 -31.54
N HIS A 252 13.31 5.60 -30.91
CA HIS A 252 13.64 6.95 -31.41
C HIS A 252 13.06 7.97 -30.44
N TYR A 253 13.91 8.72 -29.73
CA TYR A 253 13.81 10.16 -29.49
C TYR A 253 14.86 10.58 -28.46
N HIS A 254 16.04 11.00 -28.93
CA HIS A 254 16.88 11.94 -28.20
C HIS A 254 17.61 12.87 -29.18
N HIS A 255 17.91 14.06 -28.66
CA HIS A 255 18.49 15.26 -29.27
C HIS A 255 17.52 16.09 -30.14
N LEU A 256 17.33 17.37 -29.83
CA LEU A 256 18.38 18.37 -29.64
C LEU A 256 18.01 19.45 -28.60
N ALA A 257 18.99 19.86 -27.79
CA ALA A 257 19.03 21.15 -27.09
C ALA A 257 20.14 22.03 -27.69
N GLY A 258 19.92 23.35 -27.64
CA GLY A 258 20.61 24.47 -28.32
C GLY A 258 22.14 24.50 -28.31
N GLN A 259 22.86 25.35 -29.05
CA GLN A 259 22.73 26.74 -29.55
C GLN A 259 24.08 27.07 -30.28
N PRO A 260 24.46 28.30 -30.72
CA PRO A 260 23.75 29.45 -31.31
C PRO A 260 24.49 29.99 -32.59
N SER A 261 24.09 31.18 -33.08
CA SER A 261 24.89 32.22 -33.79
C SER A 261 24.50 32.60 -35.24
N GLN A 262 23.95 33.82 -35.33
CA GLN A 262 24.16 34.87 -36.34
C GLN A 262 23.83 34.62 -37.82
N HIS A 263 22.80 35.33 -38.33
CA HIS A 263 23.04 36.43 -39.25
C HIS A 263 21.79 37.31 -39.47
N GLU A 264 22.07 38.59 -39.51
CA GLU A 264 21.27 39.77 -39.78
C GLU A 264 20.87 39.89 -41.27
N LYS A 265 19.69 40.47 -41.55
CA LYS A 265 19.33 41.45 -42.62
C LYS A 265 18.02 41.17 -43.39
N SER A 266 17.09 42.13 -43.22
CA SER A 266 16.42 42.94 -44.26
C SER A 266 15.53 42.27 -45.36
N ASN A 267 14.22 42.53 -45.28
CA ASN A 267 13.32 43.16 -46.28
C ASN A 267 11.86 42.87 -45.86
N ARG A 268 11.00 43.83 -45.51
CA ARG A 268 10.31 44.84 -46.33
C ARG A 268 9.62 44.26 -47.58
N SER A 269 8.32 43.97 -47.44
CA SER A 269 7.22 44.42 -48.30
C SER A 269 5.89 44.10 -47.65
#